data_AF-A0A2C9W1P1-F1
#
_entry.id   AF-A0A2C9W1P1-F1
#
_cell.length_a   1.000
_cell.length_b   1.000
_cell.length_c   1.000
_cell.angle_alpha   90.00
_cell.angle_beta   90.00
_cell.angle_gamma   90.00
#
_symmetry.space_group_name_H-M   'P 1'
#
loop_
_entity.id
_entity.type
_entity.pdbx_description
1 polymer ?
#
loop_
_entity_poly.entity_id
_entity_poly.type
_entity_poly.pdbx_seq_one_letter_code
_entity_poly.pdbx_strand_id
1 'polypeptide(L)'
;MNRDVFDVDYFIQQVNGFVKVVKELPPEIVSKEPFQVDCRKRKGQLDYIESILPSLLEHHYISITPAMSQRRDRYPKYAKAALCQACYGALRLTRSLEKKASELLEAIPKPFLSLHLRFEPDMVAYSQCEYSGLSPASMEAIEAARGDRKQWTGELARIWRKRGKCPLTPNETALILEALSIPTNTNIYLAAGDGLMEIEGLTSVYTNVFKKSALLNGEDFTSVHGNTKAALDYYVSINSDSYMATYFGNMDKMVAAMRAYKGLHKTLFLSRRAFAELTFQGLKGKELMQALRTTREEALPDCFCEFKL
;
A
#
# COMPACT_ATOMS: atom_id res chain seq x y z
N MET A 1 -15.39 -4.60 8.31
CA MET A 1 -14.30 -5.45 7.80
C MET A 1 -14.80 -6.17 6.56
N ASN A 2 -14.04 -6.20 5.47
CA ASN A 2 -14.46 -6.87 4.23
C ASN A 2 -14.41 -8.39 4.45
N ARG A 3 -15.59 -9.04 4.49
CA ARG A 3 -15.76 -10.47 4.78
C ARG A 3 -15.27 -11.37 3.64
N ASP A 4 -15.11 -10.83 2.43
CA ASP A 4 -14.63 -11.57 1.26
C ASP A 4 -13.11 -11.73 1.30
N VAL A 5 -12.41 -10.83 1.99
CA VAL A 5 -10.95 -10.80 2.05
C VAL A 5 -10.42 -11.39 3.35
N PHE A 6 -11.02 -11.05 4.50
CA PHE A 6 -10.47 -11.40 5.80
C PHE A 6 -11.34 -12.36 6.60
N ASP A 7 -10.69 -13.26 7.35
CA ASP A 7 -11.36 -14.16 8.29
C ASP A 7 -11.81 -13.40 9.54
N VAL A 8 -13.10 -13.02 9.55
CA VAL A 8 -13.69 -12.22 10.64
C VAL A 8 -13.80 -12.99 11.94
N ASP A 9 -14.04 -14.30 11.88
CA ASP A 9 -14.13 -15.15 13.08
C ASP A 9 -12.78 -15.27 13.76
N TYR A 10 -11.73 -15.53 12.97
CA TYR A 10 -10.36 -15.52 13.46
C TYR A 10 -10.01 -14.16 14.07
N PHE A 11 -10.35 -13.06 13.39
CA PHE A 11 -10.09 -11.71 13.91
C PHE A 11 -10.72 -11.48 15.27
N ILE A 12 -12.03 -11.78 15.43
CA ILE A 12 -12.75 -11.60 16.69
C ILE A 12 -12.12 -12.45 17.81
N GLN A 13 -11.75 -13.70 17.50
CA GLN A 13 -11.09 -14.58 18.45
C GLN A 13 -9.73 -14.03 18.89
N GLN A 14 -8.92 -13.53 17.95
CA GLN A 14 -7.56 -13.06 18.22
C GLN A 14 -7.50 -11.71 18.95
N VAL A 15 -8.51 -10.85 18.82
CA VAL A 15 -8.57 -9.58 19.55
C VAL A 15 -9.30 -9.69 20.89
N ASN A 16 -9.83 -10.88 21.22
CA ASN A 16 -10.45 -11.13 22.51
C ASN A 16 -9.44 -10.86 23.65
N GLY A 17 -9.92 -10.23 24.72
CA GLY A 17 -9.06 -9.73 25.82
C GLY A 17 -8.49 -8.33 25.59
N PHE A 18 -8.46 -7.82 24.35
CA PHE A 18 -8.10 -6.42 24.06
C PHE A 18 -9.33 -5.55 23.84
N VAL A 19 -10.25 -6.02 23.00
CA VAL A 19 -11.49 -5.31 22.67
C VAL A 19 -12.57 -6.32 22.32
N LYS A 20 -13.79 -6.11 22.83
CA LYS A 20 -14.95 -6.93 22.47
C LYS A 20 -15.47 -6.47 21.12
N VAL A 21 -15.36 -7.33 20.10
CA VAL A 21 -15.88 -7.09 18.76
C VAL A 21 -17.09 -7.99 18.54
N VAL A 22 -18.18 -7.42 18.04
CA VAL A 22 -19.40 -8.14 17.68
C VAL A 22 -19.64 -8.06 16.17
N LYS A 23 -20.19 -9.12 15.58
CA LYS A 23 -20.51 -9.17 14.15
C LYS A 23 -21.74 -8.33 13.80
N GLU A 24 -22.68 -8.29 14.74
CA GLU A 24 -23.99 -7.65 14.61
C GLU A 24 -24.27 -6.88 15.89
N LEU A 25 -25.05 -5.81 15.75
CA LEU A 25 -25.47 -5.01 16.90
C LEU A 25 -26.46 -5.82 17.76
N PRO A 26 -26.38 -5.72 19.10
CA PRO A 26 -27.38 -6.28 19.98
C PRO A 26 -28.81 -5.80 19.63
N PRO A 27 -29.84 -6.64 19.80
CA PRO A 27 -31.23 -6.30 19.45
C PRO A 27 -31.74 -5.00 20.09
N GLU A 28 -31.19 -4.63 21.25
CA GLU A 28 -31.61 -3.46 22.03
C GLU A 28 -31.16 -2.12 21.42
N ILE A 29 -30.17 -2.15 20.51
CA ILE A 29 -29.61 -0.95 19.86
C ILE A 29 -29.65 -1.01 18.33
N VAL A 30 -30.09 -2.12 17.74
CA VAL A 30 -30.11 -2.30 16.27
C VAL A 30 -30.96 -1.24 15.54
N SER A 31 -32.01 -0.74 16.20
CA SER A 31 -32.93 0.28 15.67
C SER A 31 -32.58 1.72 16.08
N LYS A 32 -31.49 1.90 16.84
CA LYS A 32 -31.05 3.22 17.34
C LYS A 32 -29.94 3.76 16.46
N GLU A 33 -29.89 5.07 16.33
CA GLU A 33 -28.74 5.76 15.74
C GLU A 33 -27.69 6.06 16.83
N PRO A 34 -26.39 5.86 16.56
CA PRO A 34 -25.35 6.20 17.51
C PRO A 34 -25.21 7.72 17.63
N PHE A 35 -24.92 8.20 18.84
CA PHE A 35 -24.54 9.59 19.03
C PHE A 35 -23.22 9.87 18.30
N GLN A 36 -23.22 10.85 17.41
CA GLN A 36 -22.07 11.16 16.56
C GLN A 36 -21.05 12.02 17.30
N VAL A 37 -19.82 11.53 17.39
CA VAL A 37 -18.70 12.22 18.02
C VAL A 37 -17.72 12.67 16.95
N ASP A 38 -17.60 13.99 16.78
CA ASP A 38 -16.70 14.60 15.80
C ASP A 38 -15.24 14.46 16.23
N CYS A 39 -14.48 13.72 15.43
CA CYS A 39 -13.04 13.54 15.59
C CYS A 39 -12.26 13.98 14.35
N ARG A 40 -12.75 14.99 13.61
CA ARG A 40 -12.00 15.60 12.49
C ARG A 40 -10.65 16.14 12.92
N LYS A 41 -10.59 16.71 14.13
CA LYS A 41 -9.32 17.03 14.80
C LYS A 41 -8.78 15.78 15.49
N ARG A 42 -7.49 15.50 15.28
CA ARG A 42 -6.75 14.39 15.91
C ARG A 42 -6.90 14.48 17.44
N LYS A 43 -7.49 13.45 18.04
CA LYS A 43 -7.65 13.31 19.49
C LYS A 43 -6.36 12.78 20.12
N GLY A 44 -5.87 13.45 21.14
CA GLY A 44 -4.84 12.98 22.06
C GLY A 44 -5.44 12.22 23.24
N GLN A 45 -4.59 11.71 24.13
CA GLN A 45 -5.03 10.90 25.28
C GLN A 45 -6.03 11.64 26.18
N LEU A 46 -5.78 12.94 26.46
CA LEU A 46 -6.68 13.75 27.28
C LEU A 46 -8.04 13.95 26.61
N ASP A 47 -8.11 14.16 25.29
CA ASP A 47 -9.38 14.31 24.59
C ASP A 47 -10.27 13.07 24.71
N TYR A 48 -9.67 11.87 24.77
CA TYR A 48 -10.43 10.63 25.00
C TYR A 48 -11.05 10.59 26.41
N ILE A 49 -10.36 11.13 27.40
CA ILE A 49 -10.82 11.16 28.81
C ILE A 49 -11.82 12.30 29.02
N GLU A 50 -11.57 13.48 28.46
CA GLU A 50 -12.33 14.70 28.73
C GLU A 50 -13.51 14.90 27.79
N SER A 51 -13.51 14.30 26.60
CA SER A 51 -14.60 14.45 25.62
C SER A 51 -15.25 13.12 25.24
N ILE A 52 -14.46 12.13 24.83
CA ILE A 52 -15.03 10.89 24.26
C ILE A 52 -15.66 10.02 25.36
N LEU A 53 -14.99 9.87 26.50
CA LEU A 53 -15.47 9.07 27.62
C LEU A 53 -16.78 9.63 28.21
N PRO A 54 -16.93 10.95 28.47
CA PRO A 54 -18.21 11.52 28.88
C PRO A 54 -19.35 11.22 27.90
N SER A 55 -19.13 11.42 26.60
CA SER A 55 -20.15 11.10 25.58
C SER A 55 -20.50 9.60 25.56
N LEU A 56 -19.51 8.72 25.77
CA LEU A 56 -19.75 7.28 25.87
C LEU A 56 -20.57 6.93 27.12
N LEU A 57 -20.25 7.52 28.26
CA LEU A 57 -20.96 7.29 29.53
C LEU A 57 -22.39 7.84 29.52
N GLU A 58 -22.62 8.95 28.80
CA GLU A 58 -23.95 9.54 28.66
C GLU A 58 -24.82 8.74 27.67
N HIS A 59 -24.32 8.53 26.45
CA HIS A 59 -25.14 8.00 25.37
C HIS A 59 -25.07 6.48 25.23
N HIS A 60 -24.05 5.82 25.81
CA HIS A 60 -23.81 4.36 25.79
C HIS A 60 -23.60 3.73 24.40
N TYR A 61 -23.98 4.43 23.32
CA TYR A 61 -23.81 4.04 21.93
C TYR A 61 -23.38 5.27 21.14
N ILE A 62 -22.10 5.31 20.78
CA ILE A 62 -21.48 6.42 20.06
C ILE A 62 -20.82 5.95 18.77
N SER A 63 -20.71 6.86 17.81
CA SER A 63 -19.98 6.68 16.57
C SER A 63 -18.92 7.76 16.46
N ILE A 64 -17.66 7.34 16.27
CA ILE A 64 -16.52 8.24 16.15
C ILE A 64 -16.21 8.49 14.67
N THR A 65 -16.38 9.72 14.21
CA THR A 65 -16.23 10.06 12.79
C THR A 65 -15.34 11.29 12.58
N PRO A 66 -14.29 11.23 11.75
CA PRO A 66 -13.71 10.06 11.09
C PRO A 66 -12.80 9.24 12.03
N ALA A 67 -12.95 7.91 12.01
CA ALA A 67 -12.11 6.99 12.80
C ALA A 67 -10.66 6.88 12.28
N MET A 68 -10.44 7.01 10.97
CA MET A 68 -9.14 6.76 10.34
C MET A 68 -8.09 7.87 10.55
N SER A 69 -8.51 9.04 11.02
CA SER A 69 -7.65 10.22 11.16
C SER A 69 -6.98 10.37 12.52
N GLN A 70 -7.18 9.41 13.45
CA GLN A 70 -6.67 9.52 14.82
C GLN A 70 -5.16 9.19 14.92
N ARG A 71 -4.47 9.88 15.83
CA ARG A 71 -3.02 9.69 16.07
C ARG A 71 -2.74 8.31 16.65
N ARG A 72 -1.68 7.65 16.16
CA ARG A 72 -1.23 6.32 16.61
C ARG A 72 0.05 6.35 17.45
N ASP A 73 0.79 7.45 17.41
CA ASP A 73 2.11 7.66 18.03
C ASP A 73 2.07 7.77 19.56
N ARG A 74 0.96 8.25 20.11
CA ARG A 74 0.82 8.58 21.54
C ARG A 74 -0.09 7.65 22.33
N TYR A 75 -0.35 6.44 21.82
CA TYR A 75 -1.17 5.49 22.55
C TYR A 75 -0.45 4.99 23.81
N PRO A 76 -1.18 4.84 24.94
CA PRO A 76 -0.65 4.11 26.09
C PRO A 76 -0.34 2.66 25.70
N LYS A 77 0.54 1.99 26.47
CA LYS A 77 1.09 0.66 26.13
C LYS A 77 0.01 -0.37 25.78
N TYR A 78 -1.08 -0.44 26.54
CA TYR A 78 -2.19 -1.36 26.29
C TYR A 78 -2.90 -1.10 24.95
N ALA A 79 -3.09 0.17 24.58
CA ALA A 79 -3.71 0.54 23.31
C ALA A 79 -2.76 0.27 22.13
N LYS A 80 -1.45 0.44 22.31
CA LYS A 80 -0.45 0.00 21.32
C LYS A 80 -0.49 -1.52 21.14
N ALA A 81 -0.56 -2.30 22.22
CA ALA A 81 -0.67 -3.75 22.15
C ALA A 81 -1.96 -4.19 21.44
N ALA A 82 -3.11 -3.59 21.75
CA ALA A 82 -4.37 -3.85 21.05
C ALA A 82 -4.28 -3.53 19.55
N LEU A 83 -3.69 -2.39 19.18
CA LEU A 83 -3.48 -2.01 17.79
C LEU A 83 -2.57 -3.01 17.07
N CYS A 84 -1.46 -3.41 17.70
CA CYS A 84 -0.53 -4.39 17.15
C CYS A 84 -1.19 -5.74 16.93
N GLN A 85 -1.91 -6.23 17.94
CA GLN A 85 -2.66 -7.48 17.83
C GLN A 85 -3.71 -7.39 16.72
N ALA A 86 -4.51 -6.33 16.69
CA ALA A 86 -5.53 -6.15 15.66
C ALA A 86 -4.92 -6.06 14.25
N CYS A 87 -3.88 -5.24 14.03
CA CYS A 87 -3.34 -4.96 12.70
C CYS A 87 -2.38 -6.04 12.16
N TYR A 88 -1.68 -6.77 13.03
CA TYR A 88 -0.60 -7.68 12.60
C TYR A 88 -0.76 -9.11 13.09
N GLY A 89 -1.42 -9.34 14.24
CA GLY A 89 -1.68 -10.68 14.77
C GLY A 89 -3.02 -11.29 14.34
N ALA A 90 -4.06 -10.45 14.21
CA ALA A 90 -5.44 -10.86 14.02
C ALA A 90 -5.93 -10.74 12.57
N LEU A 91 -5.30 -9.90 11.74
CA LEU A 91 -5.66 -9.77 10.33
C LEU A 91 -5.09 -10.93 9.51
N ARG A 92 -5.98 -11.82 9.09
CA ARG A 92 -5.69 -12.98 8.26
C ARG A 92 -6.65 -13.04 7.07
N LEU A 93 -6.15 -13.46 5.90
CA LEU A 93 -7.00 -13.72 4.75
C LEU A 93 -7.97 -14.88 5.03
N THR A 94 -9.10 -14.91 4.32
CA THR A 94 -9.98 -16.09 4.35
C THR A 94 -9.20 -17.34 3.90
N ARG A 95 -9.56 -18.52 4.42
CA ARG A 95 -8.84 -19.77 4.10
C ARG A 95 -8.73 -20.05 2.60
N SER A 96 -9.81 -19.79 1.85
CA SER A 96 -9.85 -19.97 0.40
C SER A 96 -8.86 -19.04 -0.31
N LEU A 97 -8.83 -17.76 0.09
CA LEU A 97 -7.96 -16.76 -0.50
C LEU A 97 -6.49 -16.97 -0.10
N GLU A 98 -6.23 -17.34 1.15
CA GLU A 98 -4.89 -17.67 1.63
C GLU A 98 -4.32 -18.87 0.88
N LYS A 99 -5.12 -19.90 0.60
CA LYS A 99 -4.70 -21.05 -0.21
C LYS A 99 -4.24 -20.61 -1.61
N LYS A 100 -5.06 -19.82 -2.30
CA LYS A 100 -4.71 -19.25 -3.62
C LYS A 100 -3.46 -18.38 -3.56
N ALA A 101 -3.32 -17.57 -2.51
CA ALA A 101 -2.16 -16.71 -2.31
C ALA A 101 -0.88 -17.51 -2.04
N SER A 102 -0.99 -18.63 -1.31
CA SER A 102 0.10 -19.55 -1.07
C SER A 102 0.52 -20.28 -2.35
N GLU A 103 -0.44 -20.78 -3.14
CA GLU A 103 -0.15 -21.39 -4.45
C GLU A 103 0.57 -20.39 -5.38
N LEU A 104 0.10 -19.14 -5.41
CA LEU A 104 0.75 -18.06 -6.13
C LEU A 104 2.19 -17.79 -5.65
N LEU A 105 2.40 -17.78 -4.33
CA LEU A 105 3.71 -17.55 -3.72
C LEU A 105 4.72 -18.66 -4.07
N GLU A 106 4.28 -19.92 -4.05
CA GLU A 106 5.10 -21.10 -4.35
C GLU A 106 5.43 -21.22 -5.84
N ALA A 107 4.55 -20.71 -6.72
CA ALA A 107 4.78 -20.72 -8.16
C ALA A 107 5.88 -19.75 -8.62
N ILE A 108 6.29 -18.79 -7.79
CA ILE A 108 7.31 -17.78 -8.15
C ILE A 108 8.70 -18.31 -7.79
N PRO A 109 9.63 -18.43 -8.77
CA PRO A 109 10.98 -18.92 -8.50
C PRO A 109 11.74 -18.07 -7.48
N LYS A 110 12.28 -18.73 -6.45
CA LYS A 110 13.02 -18.10 -5.34
C LYS A 110 14.53 -18.00 -5.64
N PRO A 111 15.23 -16.97 -5.14
CA PRO A 111 14.68 -15.79 -4.48
C PRO A 111 14.00 -14.84 -5.47
N PHE A 112 13.05 -14.03 -4.99
CA PHE A 112 12.42 -12.99 -5.82
C PHE A 112 12.21 -11.66 -5.10
N LEU A 113 12.16 -10.58 -5.89
CA LEU A 113 11.78 -9.24 -5.48
C LEU A 113 10.28 -9.03 -5.74
N SER A 114 9.49 -8.69 -4.72
CA SER A 114 8.15 -8.14 -4.96
C SER A 114 8.27 -6.64 -5.25
N LEU A 115 7.84 -6.23 -6.44
CA LEU A 115 7.84 -4.85 -6.90
C LEU A 115 6.41 -4.33 -6.94
N HIS A 116 6.07 -3.39 -6.06
CA HIS A 116 4.82 -2.65 -6.13
C HIS A 116 4.97 -1.43 -7.03
N LEU A 117 4.29 -1.47 -8.17
CA LEU A 117 4.40 -0.47 -9.23
C LEU A 117 3.03 0.18 -9.46
N ARG A 118 2.95 1.49 -9.23
CA ARG A 118 1.70 2.25 -9.25
C ARG A 118 1.66 3.28 -10.40
N PHE A 119 1.72 2.78 -11.63
CA PHE A 119 1.67 3.58 -12.87
C PHE A 119 0.41 3.30 -13.70
N GLU A 120 -0.76 3.43 -13.06
CA GLU A 120 -2.08 3.25 -13.68
C GLU A 120 -2.75 4.59 -14.04
N PRO A 121 -3.70 4.59 -15.01
CA PRO A 121 -4.35 5.81 -15.48
C PRO A 121 -4.98 6.66 -14.38
N ASP A 122 -5.66 6.02 -13.41
CA ASP A 122 -6.32 6.70 -12.28
C ASP A 122 -5.30 7.45 -11.41
N MET A 123 -4.13 6.86 -11.22
CA MET A 123 -3.06 7.45 -10.41
C MET A 123 -2.35 8.59 -11.13
N VAL A 124 -2.11 8.44 -12.44
CA VAL A 124 -1.56 9.51 -13.28
C VAL A 124 -2.54 10.70 -13.31
N ALA A 125 -3.81 10.45 -13.59
CA ALA A 125 -4.88 11.45 -13.57
C ALA A 125 -5.00 12.14 -12.20
N TYR A 126 -5.04 11.37 -11.11
CA TYR A 126 -5.09 11.88 -9.74
C TYR A 126 -3.89 12.77 -9.41
N SER A 127 -2.70 12.40 -9.87
CA SER A 127 -1.47 13.16 -9.64
C SER A 127 -1.34 14.41 -10.51
N GLN A 128 -2.23 14.59 -11.50
CA GLN A 128 -2.25 15.72 -12.44
C GLN A 128 -0.93 15.90 -13.22
N CYS A 129 -0.18 14.82 -13.41
CA CYS A 129 1.15 14.87 -13.98
C CYS A 129 1.16 14.83 -15.50
N GLU A 130 2.11 15.55 -16.08
CA GLU A 130 2.43 15.52 -17.50
C GLU A 130 3.53 14.48 -17.76
N TYR A 131 3.30 13.65 -18.78
CA TYR A 131 4.26 12.68 -19.29
C TYR A 131 4.33 12.83 -20.81
N SER A 132 5.54 12.86 -21.36
CA SER A 132 5.78 12.82 -22.79
C SER A 132 6.13 11.41 -23.24
N GLY A 133 5.78 11.07 -24.48
CA GLY A 133 6.16 9.79 -25.09
C GLY A 133 5.42 8.56 -24.58
N LEU A 134 4.25 8.75 -23.95
CA LEU A 134 3.35 7.63 -23.67
C LEU A 134 2.70 7.15 -24.96
N SER A 135 2.32 5.87 -25.01
CA SER A 135 1.56 5.33 -26.13
C SER A 135 0.19 6.01 -26.27
N PRO A 136 -0.40 6.05 -27.49
CA PRO A 136 -1.74 6.59 -27.68
C PRO A 136 -2.80 5.95 -26.78
N ALA A 137 -2.72 4.64 -26.56
CA ALA A 137 -3.63 3.90 -25.68
C ALA A 137 -3.49 4.34 -24.21
N SER A 138 -2.26 4.53 -23.72
CA SER A 138 -2.03 5.06 -22.37
C SER A 138 -2.59 6.48 -22.21
N MET A 139 -2.41 7.34 -23.22
CA MET A 139 -2.97 8.70 -23.18
C MET A 139 -4.50 8.67 -23.14
N GLU A 140 -5.14 7.87 -23.98
CA GLU A 140 -6.60 7.70 -23.98
C GLU A 140 -7.12 7.18 -22.63
N ALA A 141 -6.46 6.18 -22.05
CA ALA A 141 -6.83 5.64 -20.75
C ALA A 141 -6.70 6.69 -19.63
N ILE A 142 -5.66 7.53 -19.65
CA ILE A 142 -5.48 8.63 -18.70
C ILE A 142 -6.59 9.68 -18.86
N GLU A 143 -6.95 10.04 -20.09
CA GLU A 143 -8.07 10.96 -20.33
C GLU A 143 -9.40 10.40 -19.83
N ALA A 144 -9.67 9.11 -20.07
CA ALA A 144 -10.87 8.46 -19.56
C ALA A 144 -10.94 8.44 -18.01
N ALA A 145 -9.79 8.35 -17.34
CA ALA A 145 -9.70 8.37 -15.88
C ALA A 145 -9.66 9.78 -15.26
N ARG A 146 -9.57 10.83 -16.09
CA ARG A 146 -9.27 12.21 -15.66
C ARG A 146 -10.39 12.83 -14.81
N GLY A 147 -11.64 12.63 -15.22
CA GLY A 147 -12.79 13.36 -14.66
C GLY A 147 -12.57 14.87 -14.76
N ASP A 148 -12.93 15.62 -13.70
CA ASP A 148 -12.81 17.10 -13.67
C ASP A 148 -11.38 17.62 -13.40
N ARG A 149 -10.40 16.72 -13.26
CA ARG A 149 -9.03 17.10 -12.86
C ARG A 149 -8.28 17.70 -14.04
N LYS A 150 -7.70 18.89 -13.83
CA LYS A 150 -6.82 19.51 -14.83
C LYS A 150 -5.39 19.04 -14.65
N GLN A 151 -4.76 18.61 -15.73
CA GLN A 151 -3.33 18.30 -15.75
C GLN A 151 -2.50 19.59 -15.66
N TRP A 152 -1.40 19.53 -14.91
CA TRP A 152 -0.39 20.58 -14.95
C TRP A 152 0.36 20.54 -16.27
N THR A 153 0.66 21.69 -16.85
CA THR A 153 1.42 21.79 -18.11
C THR A 153 2.61 22.75 -17.96
N GLY A 154 3.58 22.63 -18.86
CA GLY A 154 4.73 23.54 -18.92
C GLY A 154 5.55 23.60 -17.63
N GLU A 155 5.88 24.82 -17.17
CA GLU A 155 6.74 24.98 -15.98
C GLU A 155 6.09 24.45 -14.70
N LEU A 156 4.76 24.54 -14.56
CA LEU A 156 4.05 23.99 -13.40
C LEU A 156 4.17 22.47 -13.36
N ALA A 157 4.04 21.80 -14.50
CA ALA A 157 4.25 20.35 -14.59
C ALA A 157 5.67 19.95 -14.18
N ARG A 158 6.66 20.71 -14.67
CA ARG A 158 8.08 20.47 -14.38
C ARG A 158 8.39 20.61 -12.88
N ILE A 159 7.90 21.68 -12.24
CA ILE A 159 8.04 21.89 -10.80
C ILE A 159 7.30 20.81 -10.00
N TRP A 160 6.10 20.43 -10.45
CA TRP A 160 5.30 19.39 -9.80
C TRP A 160 6.00 18.04 -9.80
N ARG A 161 6.57 17.65 -10.96
CA ARG A 161 7.39 16.45 -11.12
C ARG A 161 8.62 16.49 -10.22
N LYS A 162 9.38 17.60 -10.24
CA LYS A 162 10.57 17.81 -9.39
C LYS A 162 10.28 17.58 -7.90
N ARG A 163 9.09 17.96 -7.42
CA ARG A 163 8.65 17.74 -6.04
C ARG A 163 8.34 16.27 -5.70
N GLY A 164 8.58 15.33 -6.62
CA GLY A 164 8.30 13.90 -6.45
C GLY A 164 6.81 13.56 -6.42
N LYS A 165 5.95 14.42 -6.98
CA LYS A 165 4.49 14.24 -6.94
C LYS A 165 3.98 13.24 -7.98
N CYS A 166 4.75 13.02 -9.04
CA CYS A 166 4.40 12.13 -10.13
C CYS A 166 4.79 10.68 -9.82
N PRO A 167 3.95 9.69 -10.18
CA PRO A 167 4.34 8.29 -10.25
C PRO A 167 5.59 8.06 -11.12
N LEU A 168 6.42 7.06 -10.80
CA LEU A 168 7.51 6.64 -11.66
C LEU A 168 6.95 5.79 -12.80
N THR A 169 7.45 5.99 -14.02
CA THR A 169 7.13 5.09 -15.14
C THR A 169 7.82 3.74 -14.94
N PRO A 170 7.37 2.66 -15.63
CA PRO A 170 8.07 1.38 -15.60
C PRO A 170 9.52 1.49 -16.10
N ASN A 171 9.78 2.32 -17.12
CA ASN A 171 11.14 2.60 -17.60
C ASN A 171 12.01 3.30 -16.55
N GLU A 172 11.48 4.32 -15.87
CA GLU A 172 12.20 4.99 -14.77
C GLU A 172 12.48 4.03 -13.62
N THR A 173 11.55 3.10 -13.36
CA THR A 173 11.72 2.06 -12.35
C THR A 173 12.85 1.11 -12.72
N ALA A 174 12.94 0.66 -13.98
CA ALA A 174 14.03 -0.17 -14.47
C ALA A 174 15.39 0.50 -14.28
N LEU A 175 15.51 1.78 -14.64
CA LEU A 175 16.73 2.57 -14.44
C LEU A 175 17.14 2.63 -12.97
N ILE A 176 16.19 2.84 -12.05
CA ILE A 176 16.50 2.88 -10.62
C ILE A 176 16.92 1.49 -10.11
N LEU A 177 16.29 0.41 -10.56
CA LEU A 177 16.69 -0.96 -10.19
C LEU A 177 18.12 -1.26 -10.64
N GLU A 178 18.48 -0.89 -11.87
CA GLU A 178 19.85 -1.00 -12.38
C GLU A 178 20.81 -0.12 -11.57
N ALA A 179 20.39 1.08 -11.12
CA ALA A 179 21.21 1.98 -10.30
C ALA A 179 21.57 1.32 -8.98
N LEU A 180 20.60 0.63 -8.40
CA LEU A 180 20.74 -0.16 -7.18
C LEU A 180 21.50 -1.47 -7.38
N SER A 181 22.00 -1.73 -8.60
CA SER A 181 22.73 -2.94 -8.97
C SER A 181 21.91 -4.22 -8.79
N ILE A 182 20.58 -4.13 -9.01
CA ILE A 182 19.72 -5.31 -9.06
C ILE A 182 20.02 -6.03 -10.38
N PRO A 183 20.41 -7.32 -10.35
CA PRO A 183 20.71 -8.07 -11.57
C PRO A 183 19.49 -8.19 -12.49
N THR A 184 19.67 -8.06 -13.80
CA THR A 184 18.58 -8.12 -14.80
C THR A 184 17.90 -9.49 -14.88
N ASN A 185 18.57 -10.56 -14.43
CA ASN A 185 18.00 -11.90 -14.29
C ASN A 185 17.22 -12.12 -12.97
N THR A 186 17.04 -11.09 -12.14
CA THR A 186 16.27 -11.18 -10.90
C THR A 186 14.81 -11.56 -11.19
N ASN A 187 14.29 -12.57 -10.49
CA ASN A 187 12.87 -12.88 -10.51
C ASN A 187 12.10 -11.73 -9.83
N ILE A 188 11.17 -11.11 -10.55
CA ILE A 188 10.34 -10.01 -10.04
C ILE A 188 8.88 -10.45 -10.03
N TYR A 189 8.26 -10.45 -8.87
CA TYR A 189 6.81 -10.48 -8.76
C TYR A 189 6.27 -9.05 -8.88
N LEU A 190 5.42 -8.80 -9.87
CA LEU A 190 4.85 -7.48 -10.10
C LEU A 190 3.49 -7.33 -9.40
N ALA A 191 3.50 -6.65 -8.25
CA ALA A 191 2.31 -6.21 -7.55
C ALA A 191 1.80 -4.90 -8.18
N ALA A 192 0.95 -5.00 -9.20
CA ALA A 192 0.37 -3.85 -9.89
C ALA A 192 -1.11 -4.09 -10.26
N GLY A 193 -1.89 -3.03 -10.44
CA GLY A 193 -3.25 -3.15 -10.96
C GLY A 193 -3.30 -3.65 -12.40
N ASP A 194 -4.48 -4.12 -12.84
CA ASP A 194 -4.68 -4.62 -14.21
C ASP A 194 -4.50 -3.51 -15.27
N GLY A 195 -4.64 -2.24 -14.87
CA GLY A 195 -4.46 -1.06 -15.72
C GLY A 195 -3.03 -0.52 -15.78
N LEU A 196 -2.02 -1.30 -15.41
CA LEU A 196 -0.63 -0.85 -15.49
C LEU A 196 -0.23 -0.54 -16.94
N MET A 197 0.21 0.69 -17.17
CA MET A 197 0.63 1.18 -18.48
C MET A 197 2.14 1.00 -18.70
N GLU A 198 2.56 0.94 -19.97
CA GLU A 198 3.97 1.01 -20.42
C GLU A 198 4.89 -0.05 -19.80
N ILE A 199 4.36 -1.25 -19.51
CA ILE A 199 5.08 -2.34 -18.83
C ILE A 199 6.37 -2.73 -19.55
N GLU A 200 6.43 -2.53 -20.87
CA GLU A 200 7.57 -2.80 -21.74
C GLU A 200 8.83 -2.04 -21.29
N GLY A 201 8.66 -0.87 -20.66
CA GLY A 201 9.76 -0.11 -20.08
C GLY A 201 10.48 -0.86 -18.95
N LEU A 202 9.80 -1.77 -18.26
CA LEU A 202 10.41 -2.66 -17.26
C LEU A 202 10.85 -3.98 -17.89
N THR A 203 9.99 -4.62 -18.69
CA THR A 203 10.22 -5.99 -19.18
C THR A 203 11.26 -6.09 -20.29
N SER A 204 11.63 -4.97 -20.93
CA SER A 204 12.76 -4.92 -21.86
C SER A 204 14.12 -5.07 -21.16
N VAL A 205 14.19 -4.77 -19.85
CA VAL A 205 15.41 -4.88 -19.04
C VAL A 205 15.36 -6.10 -18.13
N TYR A 206 14.22 -6.33 -17.45
CA TYR A 206 14.00 -7.44 -16.54
C TYR A 206 13.05 -8.45 -17.18
N THR A 207 13.57 -9.58 -17.62
CA THR A 207 12.78 -10.57 -18.38
C THR A 207 12.01 -11.55 -17.49
N ASN A 208 12.47 -11.77 -16.26
CA ASN A 208 11.86 -12.70 -15.30
C ASN A 208 10.77 -12.02 -14.47
N VAL A 209 9.72 -11.51 -15.13
CA VAL A 209 8.61 -10.80 -14.47
C VAL A 209 7.36 -11.68 -14.39
N PHE A 210 6.92 -11.93 -13.16
CA PHE A 210 5.76 -12.76 -12.83
C PHE A 210 4.58 -11.87 -12.41
N LYS A 211 3.40 -12.17 -12.93
CA LYS A 211 2.14 -11.47 -12.60
C LYS A 211 1.13 -12.47 -12.06
N LYS A 212 0.27 -12.02 -11.13
CA LYS A 212 -0.86 -12.83 -10.62
C LYS A 212 -1.73 -13.44 -11.73
N SER A 213 -1.99 -12.71 -12.81
CA SER A 213 -2.82 -13.20 -13.93
C SER A 213 -2.17 -14.33 -14.74
N ALA A 214 -0.84 -14.42 -14.74
CA ALA A 214 -0.12 -15.49 -15.43
C ALA A 214 0.01 -16.77 -14.59
N LEU A 215 -0.17 -16.65 -13.28
CA LEU A 215 0.04 -17.74 -12.30
C LEU A 215 -1.27 -18.32 -11.76
N LEU A 216 -2.41 -17.67 -12.00
CA LEU A 216 -3.74 -18.15 -11.62
C LEU A 216 -4.53 -18.50 -12.89
N ASN A 217 -5.23 -19.66 -12.89
CA ASN A 217 -6.02 -20.12 -14.02
C ASN A 217 -7.06 -19.05 -14.44
N GLY A 218 -7.10 -18.72 -15.74
CA GLY A 218 -7.78 -17.53 -16.27
C GLY A 218 -9.29 -17.42 -16.01
N GLU A 219 -10.02 -18.54 -15.92
CA GLU A 219 -11.46 -18.54 -15.62
C GLU A 219 -11.77 -18.08 -14.19
N ASP A 220 -10.84 -18.33 -13.26
CA ASP A 220 -10.97 -18.05 -11.84
C ASP A 220 -10.50 -16.64 -11.47
N PHE A 221 -9.95 -15.87 -12.42
CA PHE A 221 -9.28 -14.58 -12.16
C PHE A 221 -10.02 -13.37 -12.74
N THR A 222 -10.76 -13.53 -13.84
CA THR A 222 -11.55 -12.45 -14.46
C THR A 222 -12.77 -12.06 -13.61
N SER A 223 -13.31 -12.99 -12.84
CA SER A 223 -14.44 -12.82 -11.92
C SER A 223 -14.05 -12.25 -10.55
N VAL A 224 -12.74 -12.12 -10.26
CA VAL A 224 -12.25 -11.76 -8.93
C VAL A 224 -12.26 -10.25 -8.74
N HIS A 225 -12.99 -9.78 -7.72
CA HIS A 225 -13.05 -8.38 -7.33
C HIS A 225 -11.67 -7.78 -7.04
N GLY A 226 -11.50 -6.47 -7.32
CA GLY A 226 -10.22 -5.76 -7.17
C GLY A 226 -9.61 -5.85 -5.77
N ASN A 227 -10.44 -5.88 -4.72
CA ASN A 227 -9.98 -6.04 -3.33
C ASN A 227 -9.29 -7.40 -3.09
N THR A 228 -9.81 -8.45 -3.72
CA THR A 228 -9.25 -9.80 -3.61
C THR A 228 -7.92 -9.90 -4.35
N LYS A 229 -7.81 -9.27 -5.53
CA LYS A 229 -6.52 -9.16 -6.26
C LYS A 229 -5.45 -8.43 -5.45
N ALA A 230 -5.81 -7.30 -4.83
CA ALA A 230 -4.90 -6.56 -3.96
C ALA A 230 -4.48 -7.35 -2.71
N ALA A 231 -5.38 -8.19 -2.18
CA ALA A 231 -5.07 -9.08 -1.06
C ALA A 231 -4.06 -10.18 -1.43
N LEU A 232 -4.12 -10.72 -2.66
CA LEU A 232 -3.11 -11.63 -3.19
C LEU A 232 -1.74 -10.94 -3.29
N ASP A 233 -1.70 -9.75 -3.90
CA ASP A 233 -0.47 -8.97 -4.01
C ASP A 233 0.13 -8.64 -2.64
N TYR A 234 -0.73 -8.31 -1.65
CA TYR A 234 -0.31 -8.09 -0.27
C TYR A 234 0.34 -9.34 0.33
N TYR A 235 -0.32 -10.50 0.22
CA TYR A 235 0.19 -11.76 0.77
C TYR A 235 1.55 -12.14 0.17
N VAL A 236 1.70 -12.06 -1.15
CA VAL A 236 2.98 -12.36 -1.82
C VAL A 236 4.07 -11.38 -1.35
N SER A 237 3.73 -10.09 -1.24
CA SER A 237 4.69 -9.04 -0.85
C SER A 237 5.18 -9.13 0.59
N ILE A 238 4.32 -9.52 1.53
CA ILE A 238 4.74 -9.71 2.94
C ILE A 238 5.53 -11.01 3.17
N ASN A 239 5.63 -11.88 2.15
CA ASN A 239 6.33 -13.16 2.20
C ASN A 239 7.47 -13.26 1.16
N SER A 240 7.80 -12.16 0.46
CA SER A 240 8.89 -12.13 -0.53
C SER A 240 10.28 -11.98 0.10
N ASP A 241 11.33 -12.41 -0.60
CA ASP A 241 12.72 -12.27 -0.14
C ASP A 241 13.14 -10.81 0.00
N SER A 242 12.67 -9.96 -0.92
CA SER A 242 12.80 -8.51 -0.86
C SER A 242 11.53 -7.82 -1.36
N TYR A 243 11.31 -6.59 -0.90
CA TYR A 243 10.19 -5.75 -1.34
C TYR A 243 10.69 -4.39 -1.78
N MET A 244 10.14 -3.90 -2.89
CA MET A 244 10.36 -2.54 -3.35
C MET A 244 9.06 -1.91 -3.82
N ALA A 245 8.88 -0.63 -3.52
CA ALA A 245 7.74 0.13 -4.01
C ALA A 245 8.15 1.43 -4.67
N THR A 246 7.46 1.77 -5.76
CA THR A 246 7.68 3.02 -6.51
C THR A 246 6.80 4.17 -6.01
N TYR A 247 5.76 3.86 -5.25
CA TYR A 247 4.84 4.81 -4.66
C TYR A 247 4.56 4.39 -3.22
N PHE A 248 4.66 5.30 -2.24
CA PHE A 248 4.36 4.99 -0.84
C PHE A 248 2.88 5.27 -0.51
N GLY A 249 2.04 4.26 -0.76
CA GLY A 249 0.60 4.29 -0.51
C GLY A 249 0.19 3.59 0.79
N ASN A 250 -1.11 3.28 0.90
CA ASN A 250 -1.63 2.53 2.05
C ASN A 250 -1.16 1.07 2.06
N MET A 251 -1.10 0.45 0.89
CA MET A 251 -0.60 -0.93 0.74
C MET A 251 0.85 -1.03 1.19
N ASP A 252 1.70 -0.10 0.75
CA ASP A 252 3.13 -0.06 1.08
C ASP A 252 3.37 0.09 2.59
N LYS A 253 2.59 0.93 3.27
CA LYS A 253 2.62 1.05 4.73
C LYS A 253 2.28 -0.27 5.41
N MET A 254 1.25 -0.98 4.93
CA MET A 254 0.85 -2.27 5.48
C MET A 254 1.90 -3.35 5.22
N VAL A 255 2.46 -3.41 4.01
CA VAL A 255 3.51 -4.36 3.65
C VAL A 255 4.77 -4.10 4.46
N ALA A 256 5.23 -2.84 4.54
CA ALA A 256 6.40 -2.46 5.33
C ALA A 256 6.29 -2.92 6.78
N ALA A 257 5.16 -2.60 7.40
CA ALA A 257 4.92 -2.91 8.80
C ALA A 257 4.82 -4.41 9.05
N MET A 258 4.12 -5.16 8.19
CA MET A 258 4.00 -6.61 8.32
C MET A 258 5.32 -7.34 8.04
N ARG A 259 6.10 -6.90 7.05
CA ARG A 259 7.45 -7.44 6.78
C ARG A 259 8.36 -7.22 7.98
N ALA A 260 8.38 -6.00 8.53
CA ALA A 260 9.14 -5.71 9.72
C ALA A 260 8.66 -6.55 10.92
N TYR A 261 7.34 -6.74 11.11
CA TYR A 261 6.77 -7.62 12.16
C TYR A 261 7.25 -9.08 12.01
N LYS A 262 7.43 -9.55 10.78
CA LYS A 262 7.99 -10.87 10.46
C LYS A 262 9.53 -10.95 10.51
N GLY A 263 10.24 -9.86 10.80
CA GLY A 263 11.71 -9.80 10.76
C GLY A 263 12.30 -9.78 9.33
N LEU A 264 11.50 -9.41 8.32
CA LEU A 264 11.92 -9.29 6.93
C LEU A 264 12.38 -7.85 6.63
N HIS A 265 13.67 -7.59 6.79
CA HIS A 265 14.23 -6.24 6.73
C HIS A 265 14.62 -5.74 5.33
N LYS A 266 14.62 -6.60 4.30
CA LYS A 266 14.89 -6.21 2.90
C LYS A 266 13.66 -5.54 2.29
N THR A 267 13.42 -4.29 2.65
CA THR A 267 12.26 -3.48 2.23
C THR A 267 12.76 -2.10 1.84
N LEU A 268 12.55 -1.69 0.58
CA LEU A 268 13.05 -0.42 0.05
C LEU A 268 11.92 0.42 -0.56
N PHE A 269 11.89 1.70 -0.23
CA PHE A 269 11.00 2.66 -0.89
C PHE A 269 11.83 3.54 -1.80
N LEU A 270 11.48 3.58 -3.08
CA LEU A 270 12.19 4.43 -4.03
C LEU A 270 11.81 5.88 -3.78
N SER A 271 12.80 6.73 -3.49
CA SER A 271 12.57 8.16 -3.33
C SER A 271 12.33 8.80 -4.70
N ARG A 272 11.04 8.89 -5.06
CA ARG A 272 10.58 9.58 -6.28
C ARG A 272 11.09 11.01 -6.36
N ARG A 273 11.18 11.68 -5.20
CA ARG A 273 11.67 13.03 -5.10
C ARG A 273 13.16 13.10 -5.43
N ALA A 274 13.98 12.23 -4.84
CA ALA A 274 15.40 12.18 -5.15
C ALA A 274 15.63 11.93 -6.65
N PHE A 275 14.93 10.93 -7.22
CA PHE A 275 15.00 10.67 -8.66
C PHE A 275 14.59 11.90 -9.50
N ALA A 276 13.48 12.55 -9.14
CA ALA A 276 13.00 13.73 -9.85
C ALA A 276 13.94 14.94 -9.73
N GLU A 277 14.58 15.15 -8.58
CA GLU A 277 15.53 16.23 -8.36
C GLU A 277 16.83 16.02 -9.16
N LEU A 278 17.35 14.79 -9.21
CA LEU A 278 18.55 14.44 -9.97
C LEU A 278 18.32 14.55 -11.47
N THR A 279 17.21 14.02 -11.98
CA THR A 279 16.85 14.14 -13.40
C THR A 279 16.54 15.58 -13.81
N PHE A 280 15.97 16.39 -12.91
CA PHE A 280 15.77 17.82 -13.13
C PHE A 280 17.09 18.60 -13.26
N GLN A 281 18.16 18.15 -12.59
CA GLN A 281 19.51 18.71 -12.74
C GLN A 281 20.20 18.26 -14.05
N GLY A 282 19.55 17.41 -14.84
CA GLY A 282 20.07 16.92 -16.12
C GLY A 282 20.94 15.67 -16.01
N LEU A 283 21.08 15.07 -14.82
CA LEU A 283 21.85 13.83 -14.66
C LEU A 283 21.20 12.71 -15.47
N LYS A 284 22.04 11.98 -16.20
CA LYS A 284 21.64 10.85 -17.06
C LYS A 284 22.69 9.74 -17.00
N GLY A 285 22.33 8.56 -17.47
CA GLY A 285 23.25 7.42 -17.58
C GLY A 285 24.02 7.17 -16.28
N LYS A 286 25.31 6.91 -16.36
CA LYS A 286 26.15 6.54 -15.20
C LYS A 286 26.12 7.54 -14.05
N GLU A 287 26.04 8.84 -14.34
CA GLU A 287 26.03 9.90 -13.30
C GLU A 287 24.75 9.83 -12.46
N LEU A 288 23.59 9.68 -13.11
CA LEU A 288 22.32 9.49 -12.42
C LEU A 288 22.35 8.23 -11.55
N MET A 289 22.89 7.14 -12.09
CA MET A 289 22.98 5.86 -11.40
C MET A 289 23.84 5.96 -10.14
N GLN A 290 24.97 6.66 -10.23
CA GLN A 290 25.86 6.88 -9.09
C GLN A 290 25.21 7.75 -8.01
N ALA A 291 24.48 8.79 -8.41
CA ALA A 291 23.77 9.67 -7.47
C ALA A 291 22.58 8.96 -6.79
N LEU A 292 21.85 8.10 -7.49
CA LEU A 292 20.72 7.35 -6.92
C LEU A 292 21.14 6.35 -5.84
N ARG A 293 22.37 5.82 -5.90
CA ARG A 293 22.89 4.89 -4.88
C ARG A 293 23.00 5.51 -3.50
N THR A 294 23.18 6.83 -3.41
CA THR A 294 23.33 7.54 -2.13
C THR A 294 21.99 8.03 -1.58
N THR A 295 20.91 8.00 -2.37
CA THR A 295 19.58 8.45 -1.98
C THR A 295 18.66 7.26 -1.68
N ARG A 296 18.77 6.71 -0.47
CA ARG A 296 17.90 5.63 0.01
C ARG A 296 17.01 6.12 1.15
N GLU A 297 15.71 5.86 1.06
CA GLU A 297 14.78 6.05 2.15
C GLU A 297 14.41 4.68 2.73
N GLU A 298 14.92 4.38 3.91
CA GLU A 298 14.40 3.29 4.74
C GLU A 298 13.18 3.84 5.50
N ALA A 299 11.99 3.30 5.22
CA ALA A 299 10.82 3.62 6.02
C ALA A 299 10.59 2.48 7.02
N LEU A 300 11.00 2.72 8.27
CA LEU A 300 10.36 2.06 9.40
C LEU A 300 9.07 2.83 9.70
N PRO A 301 7.92 2.18 9.84
CA PRO A 301 6.71 2.87 10.27
C PRO A 301 6.94 3.52 11.64
N ASP A 302 6.50 4.77 11.82
CA ASP A 302 6.60 5.57 13.07
C ASP A 302 5.93 4.92 14.31
N CYS A 303 5.31 3.76 14.16
CA CYS A 303 4.69 2.96 15.21
C CYS A 303 4.96 1.49 14.94
N PHE A 304 6.10 1.00 15.41
CA PHE A 304 6.43 -0.40 15.32
C PHE A 304 6.03 -1.13 16.61
N CYS A 305 5.63 -2.40 16.48
CA CYS A 305 5.29 -3.26 17.61
C CYS A 305 6.59 -3.70 18.29
N GLU A 306 7.20 -2.80 19.06
CA GLU A 306 8.50 -3.03 19.74
C GLU A 306 8.44 -4.09 20.84
N PHE A 307 7.24 -4.52 21.23
CA PHE A 307 7.06 -5.51 22.29
C PHE A 307 6.65 -6.83 21.64
N LYS A 308 7.52 -7.86 21.75
CA LYS A 308 7.04 -9.24 21.79
C LYS A 308 6.16 -9.34 23.04
N LEU A 309 4.87 -9.61 22.85
CA LEU A 309 3.97 -9.99 23.93
C LEU A 309 4.42 -11.33 24.52
#